data_AF-A0A4Y1QZC3-F1
#
_entry.id   AF-A0A4Y1QZC3-F1
#
_cell.length_a   1.000
_cell.length_b   1.000
_cell.length_c   1.000
_cell.angle_alpha   90.00
_cell.angle_beta   90.00
_cell.angle_gamma   90.00
#
_symmetry.space_group_name_H-M   'P 1'
#
loop_
_entity.id
_entity.type
_entity.pdbx_description
1 polymer ?
#
loop_
_entity_poly.entity_id
_entity_poly.type
_entity_poly.pdbx_seq_one_letter_code
_entity_poly.pdbx_strand_id
1 'polypeptide(L)'
;MDARRREGSKFPEIDVFGDVYVRPGNELAESLHTTMVERSQLVLQESASQLPPETPIESVAPPQDAGFQILTETLDQTLGRRPGTYCRGMGNARQREPRPHSSAQSNSQVTALTAQVAELQGQMSVILQSLAQGGFPIPQFRASTSQPVHPEHAHQTTAPVDAQTTAPVDAQTSEPHTGDDPVDFASLFD
;
A
#
# COMPACT_ATOMS: atom_id res chain seq x y z
N MET A 1 2.80 -3.38 12.63
CA MET A 1 4.01 -4.12 12.22
C MET A 1 4.97 -3.08 11.69
N ASP A 2 5.96 -2.70 12.50
CA ASP A 2 7.02 -1.80 12.04
C ASP A 2 8.01 -2.62 11.21
N ALA A 3 7.91 -2.51 9.88
CA ALA A 3 8.91 -3.02 8.96
C ALA A 3 10.16 -2.14 9.10
N ARG A 4 10.95 -2.36 10.16
CA ARG A 4 12.25 -1.73 10.33
C ARG A 4 13.17 -2.32 9.28
N ARG A 5 13.20 -1.70 8.10
CA ARG A 5 14.23 -2.00 7.08
C ARG A 5 15.57 -2.07 7.79
N ARG A 6 16.23 -3.22 7.72
CA ARG A 6 17.58 -3.40 8.24
C ARG A 6 18.50 -2.51 7.41
N GLU A 7 18.72 -1.30 7.89
CA GLU A 7 19.54 -0.29 7.23
C GLU A 7 20.94 -0.89 6.99
N GLY A 8 21.33 -1.04 5.73
CA GLY A 8 22.61 -1.67 5.34
C GLY A 8 22.55 -3.12 4.86
N SER A 9 21.39 -3.78 4.85
CA SER A 9 21.28 -5.10 4.23
C SER A 9 21.43 -5.03 2.71
N LYS A 10 22.25 -5.93 2.17
CA LYS A 10 22.50 -6.07 0.72
C LYS A 10 21.41 -6.89 0.02
N PHE A 11 20.45 -7.44 0.78
CA PHE A 11 19.39 -8.33 0.29
C PHE A 11 18.01 -7.92 0.83
N PRO A 12 17.46 -6.79 0.35
CA PRO A 12 16.17 -6.27 0.82
C PRO A 12 15.02 -7.24 0.60
N GLU A 13 15.09 -8.11 -0.40
CA GLU A 13 14.08 -9.14 -0.65
C GLU A 13 14.00 -10.16 0.48
N ILE A 14 15.16 -10.56 1.02
CA ILE A 14 15.26 -11.54 2.10
C ILE A 14 14.83 -10.90 3.42
N ASP A 15 15.19 -9.64 3.65
CA ASP A 15 14.73 -8.91 4.85
C ASP A 15 13.20 -8.78 4.86
N VAL A 16 12.60 -8.39 3.73
CA VAL A 16 11.13 -8.29 3.61
C VAL A 16 10.48 -9.65 3.81
N PHE A 17 11.10 -10.74 3.34
CA PHE A 17 10.61 -12.08 3.62
C PHE A 17 10.61 -12.38 5.13
N GLY A 18 11.72 -12.08 5.80
CA GLY A 18 11.86 -12.17 7.26
C GLY A 18 10.75 -11.42 8.00
N ASP A 19 10.57 -10.15 7.64
CA ASP A 19 9.63 -9.25 8.33
C ASP A 19 8.15 -9.63 8.12
N VAL A 20 7.79 -10.10 6.91
CA VAL A 20 6.38 -10.32 6.53
C VAL A 20 5.93 -11.75 6.79
N TYR A 21 6.80 -12.75 6.57
CA TYR A 21 6.39 -14.16 6.53
C TYR A 21 6.93 -15.00 7.68
N VAL A 22 8.03 -14.60 8.33
CA VAL A 22 8.59 -15.36 9.46
C VAL A 22 7.85 -14.98 10.74
N ARG A 23 6.95 -15.86 11.16
CA ARG A 23 6.22 -15.73 12.43
C ARG A 23 6.91 -16.58 13.50
N PRO A 24 7.10 -16.05 14.72
CA PRO A 24 7.63 -16.84 15.83
C PRO A 24 6.83 -18.13 16.06
N GLY A 25 7.53 -19.25 16.17
CA GLY A 25 6.93 -20.58 16.37
C GLY A 25 6.54 -21.28 15.06
N ASN A 26 6.90 -20.72 13.90
CA ASN A 26 6.79 -21.40 12.62
C ASN A 26 8.18 -21.88 12.16
N GLU A 27 8.53 -23.10 12.56
CA GLU A 27 9.84 -23.71 12.28
C GLU A 27 10.17 -23.77 10.78
N LEU A 28 9.17 -23.99 9.91
CA LEU A 28 9.40 -24.02 8.46
C LEU A 28 9.76 -22.62 7.91
N ALA A 29 9.04 -21.58 8.34
CA ALA A 29 9.34 -20.22 7.90
C ALA A 29 10.69 -19.73 8.47
N GLU A 30 10.98 -20.06 9.72
CA GLU A 30 12.24 -19.73 10.39
C GLU A 30 13.43 -20.43 9.71
N SER A 31 13.30 -21.73 9.39
CA SER A 31 14.33 -22.48 8.67
C SER A 31 14.55 -21.96 7.25
N LEU A 32 13.47 -21.65 6.51
CA LEU A 32 13.57 -21.03 5.19
C LEU A 32 14.34 -19.71 5.22
N HIS A 33 13.99 -18.81 6.14
CA HIS A 33 14.68 -17.54 6.29
C HIS A 33 16.15 -17.72 6.68
N THR A 34 16.44 -18.65 7.59
CA THR A 34 17.81 -18.99 7.99
C THR A 34 18.64 -19.45 6.78
N THR A 35 18.12 -20.38 5.98
CA THR A 35 18.78 -20.84 4.76
C THR A 35 18.98 -19.70 3.74
N MET A 36 17.99 -18.82 3.56
CA MET A 36 18.14 -17.66 2.67
C MET A 36 19.26 -16.73 3.15
N VAL A 37 19.34 -16.45 4.45
CA VAL A 37 20.42 -15.64 5.04
C VAL A 37 21.78 -16.32 4.87
N GLU A 38 21.90 -17.62 5.11
CA GLU A 38 23.13 -18.38 4.91
C GLU A 38 23.60 -18.32 3.44
N ARG A 39 22.70 -18.56 2.48
CA ARG A 39 23.03 -18.47 1.04
C ARG A 39 23.42 -17.05 0.64
N SER A 40 22.81 -16.03 1.24
CA SER A 40 23.17 -14.63 0.99
C SER A 40 24.61 -14.32 1.37
N GLN A 41 25.09 -14.90 2.48
CA GLN A 41 26.49 -14.76 2.91
C GLN A 41 27.44 -15.48 1.94
N LEU A 42 27.06 -16.67 1.45
CA LEU A 42 27.85 -17.38 0.45
C LEU A 42 27.98 -16.58 -0.84
N VAL A 43 26.89 -15.97 -1.33
CA VAL A 43 26.94 -15.13 -2.54
C VAL A 43 27.85 -13.92 -2.35
N LEU A 44 27.86 -13.30 -1.16
CA LEU A 44 28.79 -12.20 -0.86
C LEU A 44 30.24 -12.68 -0.80
N GLN A 45 30.50 -13.84 -0.23
CA GLN A 45 31.82 -14.44 -0.16
C GLN A 45 32.35 -14.83 -1.55
N GLU A 46 31.49 -15.42 -2.39
CA GLU A 46 31.80 -15.75 -3.78
C GLU A 46 32.15 -14.48 -4.56
N SER A 47 31.35 -13.42 -4.39
CA SER A 47 31.59 -12.12 -5.02
C SER A 47 32.90 -11.49 -4.56
N ALA A 48 33.21 -11.58 -3.26
CA ALA A 48 34.48 -11.10 -2.70
C ALA A 48 35.69 -11.87 -3.23
N SER A 49 35.53 -13.15 -3.56
CA SER A 49 36.61 -13.99 -4.11
C SER A 49 37.00 -13.62 -5.54
N GLN A 50 36.13 -12.90 -6.26
CA GLN A 50 36.44 -12.34 -7.59
C GLN A 50 37.24 -11.03 -7.51
N LEU A 51 37.37 -10.46 -6.31
CA LEU A 51 38.10 -9.23 -6.05
C LEU A 51 39.46 -9.52 -5.42
N PRO A 52 40.42 -8.58 -5.48
CA PRO A 52 41.69 -8.73 -4.77
C PRO A 52 41.45 -8.99 -3.27
N PRO A 53 42.24 -9.84 -2.63
CA PRO A 53 42.03 -10.29 -1.24
C PRO A 53 42.06 -9.16 -0.18
N GLU A 54 42.38 -7.93 -0.56
CA GLU A 54 42.38 -6.76 0.33
C GLU A 54 41.04 -6.01 0.40
N THR A 55 40.01 -6.40 -0.36
CA THR A 55 38.70 -5.76 -0.27
C THR A 55 37.83 -6.37 0.84
N PRO A 56 37.35 -5.60 1.83
CA PRO A 56 36.46 -6.12 2.87
C PRO A 56 35.11 -6.54 2.28
N ILE A 57 34.56 -7.68 2.71
CA ILE A 57 33.27 -8.25 2.25
C ILE A 57 32.12 -7.23 2.38
N GLU A 58 32.18 -6.36 3.38
CA GLU A 58 31.21 -5.29 3.60
C GLU A 58 31.13 -4.29 2.42
N SER A 59 32.22 -4.12 1.67
CA SER A 59 32.26 -3.23 0.50
C SER A 59 31.74 -3.88 -0.79
N VAL A 60 31.53 -5.19 -0.80
CA VAL A 60 31.16 -5.95 -2.01
C VAL A 60 29.68 -5.80 -2.31
N ALA A 61 29.34 -5.36 -3.51
CA ALA A 61 27.96 -5.37 -3.98
C ALA A 61 27.61 -6.78 -4.50
N PRO A 62 26.51 -7.40 -4.04
CA PRO A 62 26.09 -8.68 -4.60
C PRO A 62 25.65 -8.52 -6.06
N PRO A 63 25.66 -9.60 -6.85
CA PRO A 63 25.14 -9.60 -8.20
C PRO A 63 23.68 -9.12 -8.25
N GLN A 64 23.31 -8.50 -9.36
CA GLN A 64 21.95 -8.01 -9.55
C GLN A 64 20.95 -9.17 -9.48
N ASP A 65 19.85 -8.98 -8.76
CA ASP A 65 18.81 -9.97 -8.46
C ASP A 65 19.24 -11.14 -7.56
N ALA A 66 20.43 -11.13 -6.94
CA ALA A 66 20.87 -12.23 -6.10
C ALA A 66 19.88 -12.56 -4.96
N GLY A 67 19.26 -11.55 -4.34
CA GLY A 67 18.23 -11.76 -3.31
C GLY A 67 17.01 -12.51 -3.83
N PHE A 68 16.49 -12.14 -4.99
CA PHE A 68 15.38 -12.85 -5.63
C PHE A 68 15.76 -14.26 -6.05
N GLN A 69 16.98 -14.47 -6.56
CA GLN A 69 17.47 -15.79 -6.93
C GLN A 69 17.55 -16.70 -5.71
N ILE A 70 18.18 -16.23 -4.62
CA ILE A 70 18.26 -16.97 -3.36
C ILE A 70 16.86 -17.33 -2.83
N LEU A 71 15.95 -16.35 -2.79
CA LEU A 71 14.59 -16.55 -2.29
C LEU A 71 13.84 -17.59 -3.13
N THR A 72 13.86 -17.44 -4.46
CA THR A 72 13.14 -18.34 -5.36
C THR A 72 13.74 -19.73 -5.34
N GLU A 73 15.07 -19.85 -5.38
CA GLU A 73 15.76 -21.14 -5.37
C GLU A 73 15.50 -21.90 -4.08
N THR A 74 15.54 -21.21 -2.94
CA THR A 74 15.28 -21.81 -1.62
C THR A 74 13.83 -22.30 -1.52
N LEU A 75 12.86 -21.48 -1.94
CA LEU A 75 11.45 -21.88 -1.95
C LEU A 75 11.18 -23.05 -2.90
N ASP A 76 11.73 -23.01 -4.12
CA ASP A 76 11.59 -24.08 -5.10
C ASP A 76 12.19 -25.41 -4.61
N GLN A 77 13.31 -25.35 -3.87
CA GLN A 77 13.97 -26.52 -3.30
C GLN A 77 13.14 -27.12 -2.15
N THR A 78 12.67 -26.30 -1.22
CA THR A 78 12.00 -26.79 -0.01
C THR A 78 10.52 -27.08 -0.21
N LEU A 79 9.81 -26.26 -0.99
CA LEU A 79 8.36 -26.39 -1.21
C LEU A 79 8.02 -27.14 -2.51
N GLY A 80 9.04 -27.45 -3.31
CA GLY A 80 8.92 -28.09 -4.61
C GLY A 80 8.62 -27.10 -5.74
N ARG A 81 9.03 -27.44 -6.95
CA ARG A 81 8.80 -26.61 -8.14
C ARG A 81 7.32 -26.60 -8.51
N ARG A 82 6.63 -25.49 -8.26
CA ARG A 82 5.44 -25.13 -9.05
C ARG A 82 5.95 -24.36 -10.26
N PRO A 83 5.67 -24.80 -11.50
CA PRO A 83 5.95 -24.02 -12.71
C PRO A 83 5.12 -22.72 -12.67
N GLY A 84 5.66 -21.70 -12.01
CA GLY A 84 5.16 -20.34 -12.00
C GLY A 84 6.17 -19.47 -12.73
N THR A 85 5.71 -18.67 -13.68
CA THR A 85 6.55 -17.62 -14.25
C THR A 85 6.74 -16.52 -13.21
N TYR A 86 7.84 -16.57 -12.46
CA TYR A 86 8.22 -15.48 -11.57
C TYR A 86 8.67 -14.28 -12.41
N CYS A 87 8.08 -13.11 -12.19
CA CYS A 87 8.49 -11.89 -12.88
C CYS A 87 9.85 -11.45 -12.33
N ARG A 88 10.92 -11.85 -13.01
CA ARG A 88 12.27 -11.32 -12.76
C ARG A 88 12.27 -9.80 -12.94
N GLY A 89 12.54 -9.07 -11.85
CA GLY A 89 12.96 -7.67 -11.86
C GLY A 89 11.93 -6.67 -12.40
N MET A 90 11.29 -5.91 -11.50
CA MET A 90 10.60 -4.67 -11.87
C MET A 90 11.62 -3.53 -11.96
N GLY A 91 12.59 -3.64 -12.89
CA GLY A 91 13.44 -2.52 -13.26
C GLY A 91 12.56 -1.39 -13.82
N ASN A 92 12.75 -0.16 -13.33
CA ASN A 92 12.01 1.07 -13.64
C ASN A 92 10.69 0.81 -14.37
N ALA A 93 9.62 0.58 -13.60
CA ALA A 93 8.28 0.50 -14.13
C ALA A 93 8.00 1.76 -14.96
N ARG A 94 8.25 1.69 -16.28
CA ARG A 94 7.68 2.62 -17.23
C ARG A 94 6.19 2.46 -17.01
N GLN A 95 5.56 3.52 -16.53
CA GLN A 95 4.12 3.67 -16.39
C GLN A 95 3.46 2.96 -17.57
N ARG A 96 2.99 1.73 -17.35
CA ARG A 96 2.15 1.07 -18.34
C ARG A 96 0.89 1.90 -18.31
N GLU A 97 0.66 2.65 -19.39
CA GLU A 97 -0.66 3.21 -19.64
C GLU A 97 -1.68 2.11 -19.35
N PRO A 98 -2.73 2.41 -18.57
CA PRO A 98 -3.77 1.45 -18.27
C PRO A 98 -4.27 0.83 -19.57
N ARG A 99 -3.91 -0.44 -19.82
CA ARG A 99 -4.53 -1.20 -20.89
C ARG A 99 -5.98 -1.44 -20.47
N PRO A 100 -6.97 -1.09 -21.30
CA PRO A 100 -8.36 -1.20 -20.92
C PRO A 100 -8.74 -2.66 -20.69
N HIS A 101 -8.92 -3.02 -19.42
CA HIS A 101 -9.58 -4.24 -19.00
C HIS A 101 -11.09 -3.99 -19.04
N SER A 102 -11.84 -4.87 -19.71
CA SER A 102 -13.30 -5.08 -19.56
C SER A 102 -14.22 -3.83 -19.61
N SER A 103 -13.90 -2.81 -20.41
CA SER A 103 -14.69 -1.58 -20.54
C SER A 103 -15.83 -1.64 -21.57
N ALA A 104 -15.93 -2.71 -22.36
CA ALA A 104 -16.94 -2.82 -23.42
C ALA A 104 -18.38 -2.91 -22.87
N GLN A 105 -18.60 -3.66 -21.78
CA GLN A 105 -19.92 -3.79 -21.14
C GLN A 105 -20.35 -2.51 -20.40
N SER A 106 -19.40 -1.84 -19.75
CA SER A 106 -19.67 -0.55 -19.07
C SER A 106 -20.01 0.55 -20.09
N ASN A 107 -19.32 0.61 -21.24
CA ASN A 107 -19.62 1.59 -22.29
C ASN A 107 -20.98 1.38 -22.94
N SER A 108 -21.40 0.13 -23.20
CA SER A 108 -22.73 -0.13 -23.77
C SER A 108 -23.85 0.22 -22.79
N GLN A 109 -23.64 -0.01 -21.49
CA GLN A 109 -24.58 0.40 -20.43
C GLN A 109 -24.70 1.91 -20.29
N VAL A 110 -23.58 2.65 -20.30
CA VAL A 110 -23.60 4.13 -20.26
C VAL A 110 -24.25 4.70 -21.50
N THR A 111 -23.99 4.11 -22.67
CA THR A 111 -24.62 4.53 -23.94
C THR A 111 -26.14 4.32 -23.91
N ALA A 112 -26.60 3.16 -23.45
CA ALA A 112 -28.03 2.86 -23.32
C ALA A 112 -28.72 3.77 -22.30
N LEU A 113 -28.09 4.03 -21.16
CA LEU A 113 -28.62 4.94 -20.14
C LEU A 113 -28.69 6.38 -20.66
N THR A 114 -27.67 6.84 -21.38
CA THR A 114 -27.63 8.18 -21.98
C THR A 114 -28.76 8.36 -22.99
N ALA A 115 -29.04 7.35 -23.82
CA ALA A 115 -30.15 7.37 -24.77
C ALA A 115 -31.51 7.47 -24.06
N GLN A 116 -31.71 6.71 -22.97
CA GLN A 116 -32.95 6.77 -22.19
C GLN A 116 -33.16 8.14 -21.51
N VAL A 117 -32.09 8.75 -20.99
CA VAL A 117 -32.16 10.10 -20.39
C VAL A 117 -32.52 11.15 -21.45
N ALA A 118 -31.96 11.05 -22.66
CA ALA A 118 -32.29 11.97 -23.75
C ALA A 118 -33.74 11.82 -24.22
N GLU A 119 -34.25 10.58 -24.32
CA GLU A 119 -35.66 10.33 -24.65
C GLU A 119 -36.60 10.91 -23.59
N LEU A 120 -36.31 10.66 -22.31
CA LEU A 120 -37.09 11.20 -21.19
C LEU A 120 -37.09 12.73 -21.19
N GLN A 121 -35.94 13.37 -21.44
CA GLN A 121 -35.85 14.81 -21.58
C GLN A 121 -36.69 15.34 -22.75
N GLY A 122 -36.71 14.62 -23.88
CA GLY A 122 -37.56 14.93 -25.02
C GLY A 122 -39.05 14.88 -24.67
N GLN A 123 -39.48 13.81 -23.99
CA GLN A 123 -40.86 13.65 -23.52
C GLN A 123 -41.27 14.77 -22.56
N MET A 124 -40.39 15.13 -21.61
CA MET A 124 -40.61 16.26 -20.71
C MET A 124 -40.78 17.57 -21.47
N SER A 125 -39.95 17.86 -22.48
CA SER A 125 -40.10 19.07 -23.31
C SER A 125 -41.45 19.14 -24.02
N VAL A 126 -41.91 18.02 -24.61
CA VAL A 126 -43.22 17.95 -25.28
C VAL A 126 -44.36 18.22 -24.30
N ILE A 127 -44.30 17.65 -23.10
CA ILE A 127 -45.29 17.87 -22.04
C ILE A 127 -45.29 19.33 -21.61
N LEU A 128 -44.13 19.92 -21.32
CA LEU A 128 -44.02 21.32 -20.90
C LEU A 128 -44.56 22.27 -21.96
N GLN A 129 -44.28 22.00 -23.24
CA GLN A 129 -44.81 22.81 -24.34
C GLN A 129 -46.33 22.67 -24.50
N SER A 130 -46.87 21.46 -24.31
CA SER A 130 -48.32 21.23 -24.35
C SER A 130 -49.04 21.94 -23.19
N LEU A 131 -48.47 21.92 -21.98
CA LEU A 131 -49.01 22.65 -20.82
C LEU A 131 -48.97 24.17 -21.05
N ALA A 132 -47.86 24.68 -21.58
CA ALA A 132 -47.70 26.09 -21.92
C ALA A 132 -48.74 26.57 -22.94
N GLN A 133 -49.06 25.75 -23.94
CA GLN A 133 -50.09 26.05 -24.95
C GLN A 133 -51.52 25.90 -24.42
N GLY A 134 -51.75 24.98 -23.48
CA GLY A 134 -53.06 24.72 -22.88
C GLY A 134 -53.46 25.66 -21.73
N GLY A 135 -52.60 26.62 -21.36
CA GLY A 135 -52.87 27.56 -20.26
C GLY A 135 -52.76 26.96 -18.86
N PHE A 136 -52.10 25.81 -18.72
CA PHE A 136 -51.88 25.15 -17.43
C PHE A 136 -50.57 25.61 -16.78
N PRO A 137 -50.50 25.73 -15.44
CA PRO A 137 -49.28 26.14 -14.76
C PRO A 137 -48.17 25.11 -14.98
N ILE A 138 -47.01 25.57 -15.45
CA ILE A 138 -45.82 24.75 -15.69
C ILE A 138 -45.15 24.42 -14.35
N PRO A 139 -44.86 23.14 -14.04
CA PRO A 139 -44.12 22.77 -12.83
C PRO A 139 -42.69 23.35 -12.84
N GLN A 140 -42.27 23.97 -11.72
CA GLN A 140 -40.91 24.46 -11.54
C GLN A 140 -40.00 23.35 -11.02
N PHE A 141 -39.14 22.81 -11.88
CA PHE A 141 -38.10 21.86 -11.47
C PHE A 141 -36.84 22.65 -11.07
N ARG A 142 -36.42 22.56 -9.80
CA ARG A 142 -35.12 23.11 -9.38
C ARG A 142 -34.01 22.29 -10.02
N ALA A 143 -33.16 22.92 -10.82
CA ALA A 143 -31.93 22.33 -11.30
C ALA A 143 -31.06 21.99 -10.08
N SER A 144 -30.89 20.71 -9.77
CA SER A 144 -29.85 20.28 -8.84
C SER A 144 -28.53 20.44 -9.55
N THR A 145 -27.87 21.57 -9.32
CA THR A 145 -26.50 21.81 -9.75
C THR A 145 -25.60 20.95 -8.86
N SER A 146 -25.42 19.69 -9.23
CA SER A 146 -24.31 18.90 -8.70
C SER A 146 -23.03 19.51 -9.28
N GLN A 147 -22.47 20.51 -8.59
CA GLN A 147 -21.14 21.02 -8.89
C GLN A 147 -20.14 19.85 -8.73
N PRO A 148 -19.22 19.65 -9.67
CA PRO A 148 -18.14 18.69 -9.48
C PRO A 148 -17.24 19.21 -8.35
N VAL A 149 -17.19 18.49 -7.23
CA VAL A 149 -16.27 18.81 -6.13
C VAL A 149 -14.86 18.55 -6.64
N HIS A 150 -14.09 19.61 -6.83
CA HIS A 150 -12.66 19.55 -7.09
C HIS A 150 -11.96 19.27 -5.74
N PRO A 151 -11.14 18.23 -5.57
CA PRO A 151 -10.35 18.08 -4.36
C PRO A 151 -9.31 19.20 -4.30
N GLU A 152 -9.39 19.99 -3.25
CA GLU A 152 -8.44 21.05 -2.92
C GLU A 152 -7.15 20.39 -2.42
N HIS A 153 -6.13 20.33 -3.27
CA HIS A 153 -4.76 20.06 -2.86
C HIS A 153 -4.15 21.37 -2.37
N ALA A 154 -4.04 21.55 -1.06
CA ALA A 154 -3.14 22.55 -0.48
C ALA A 154 -2.76 22.12 0.93
N HIS A 155 -1.50 21.70 1.12
CA HIS A 155 -0.63 22.20 2.18
C HIS A 155 0.82 21.86 1.78
N GLN A 156 1.40 22.72 0.95
CA GLN A 156 2.85 22.92 0.92
C GLN A 156 3.13 24.36 1.37
N THR A 157 4.06 24.45 2.32
CA THR A 157 5.07 25.51 2.45
C THR A 157 4.55 26.89 2.86
N THR A 158 4.97 27.42 4.01
CA THR A 158 6.18 28.27 4.18
C THR A 158 6.24 28.79 5.63
N ALA A 159 7.40 28.69 6.28
CA ALA A 159 7.71 29.41 7.53
C ALA A 159 7.90 30.92 7.27
N PRO A 160 7.87 31.77 8.31
CA PRO A 160 9.11 32.45 8.66
C PRO A 160 9.40 32.54 10.16
N VAL A 161 10.69 32.71 10.41
CA VAL A 161 11.41 32.92 11.68
C VAL A 161 11.15 34.32 12.22
N ASP A 162 10.90 34.48 13.53
CA ASP A 162 11.76 35.30 14.42
C ASP A 162 11.36 35.22 15.91
N ALA A 163 12.39 35.48 16.74
CA ALA A 163 12.58 35.08 18.13
C ALA A 163 11.78 35.85 19.22
N GLN A 164 11.50 35.15 20.33
CA GLN A 164 11.64 35.61 21.73
C GLN A 164 11.20 34.47 22.68
N THR A 165 12.15 33.73 23.26
CA THR A 165 12.57 33.85 24.67
C THR A 165 11.43 34.08 25.66
N THR A 166 10.95 33.03 26.31
CA THR A 166 10.95 32.82 27.78
C THR A 166 10.14 31.57 28.13
N ALA A 167 10.78 30.60 28.77
CA ALA A 167 10.19 29.74 29.82
C ALA A 167 10.98 30.04 31.11
N PRO A 168 10.64 29.54 32.32
CA PRO A 168 9.51 28.69 32.75
C PRO A 168 8.87 29.13 34.11
N VAL A 169 7.69 28.63 34.47
CA VAL A 169 7.23 28.40 35.88
C VAL A 169 5.89 27.64 35.84
N ASP A 170 5.75 26.36 36.24
CA ASP A 170 5.81 25.67 37.54
C ASP A 170 4.58 25.82 38.47
N ALA A 171 4.17 24.67 39.04
CA ALA A 171 3.26 24.42 40.19
C ALA A 171 1.73 24.70 40.02
N GLN A 172 0.76 23.87 40.46
CA GLN A 172 0.72 22.73 41.38
C GLN A 172 -0.72 22.11 41.50
N THR A 173 -0.81 20.78 41.76
CA THR A 173 -1.80 20.03 42.62
C THR A 173 -3.24 19.83 42.07
N SER A 174 -3.88 18.65 42.01
CA SER A 174 -4.02 17.50 42.93
C SER A 174 -4.40 16.21 42.16
N GLU A 175 -3.65 15.10 42.26
CA GLU A 175 -3.87 13.86 43.06
C GLU A 175 -4.61 12.69 42.35
N PRO A 176 -4.24 11.42 42.62
CA PRO A 176 -4.60 10.23 41.85
C PRO A 176 -5.77 9.43 42.48
N HIS A 177 -6.41 8.56 41.71
CA HIS A 177 -7.35 7.57 42.24
C HIS A 177 -6.76 6.16 42.07
N THR A 178 -6.54 5.50 43.19
CA THR A 178 -6.01 4.14 43.35
C THR A 178 -7.12 3.19 43.81
N GLY A 179 -7.06 1.94 43.31
CA GLY A 179 -7.67 0.71 43.86
C GLY A 179 -8.99 0.32 43.20
N ASP A 180 -9.30 -0.92 42.81
CA ASP A 180 -8.70 -2.27 42.82
C ASP A 180 -9.52 -3.06 41.75
N ASP A 181 -9.14 -4.14 41.06
CA ASP A 181 -8.59 -5.43 41.50
C ASP A 181 -8.36 -6.30 40.21
N PRO A 182 -7.27 -7.09 40.05
CA PRO A 182 -7.12 -8.00 38.91
C PRO A 182 -7.80 -9.36 39.16
N VAL A 183 -8.71 -9.73 38.26
CA VAL A 183 -9.43 -11.01 38.26
C VAL A 183 -8.44 -12.18 38.11
N ASP A 184 -8.40 -13.07 39.10
CA ASP A 184 -7.62 -14.31 39.08
C ASP A 184 -8.38 -15.39 38.28
N PHE A 185 -7.84 -15.75 37.12
CA PHE A 185 -8.41 -16.76 36.22
C PHE A 185 -8.05 -18.21 36.62
N ALA A 186 -7.33 -18.42 37.73
CA ALA A 186 -6.84 -19.75 38.11
C ALA A 186 -7.91 -20.67 38.75
N SER A 187 -9.16 -20.24 38.93
CA SER A 187 -10.21 -21.03 39.62
C SER A 187 -11.34 -21.56 38.72
N LEU A 188 -11.18 -21.56 37.39
CA LEU A 188 -12.28 -21.91 36.47
C LEU A 188 -12.32 -23.39 36.01
N PHE A 189 -11.35 -24.22 36.37
CA PHE A 189 -11.26 -25.60 35.89
C PHE A 189 -10.93 -26.62 37.00
N ASP A 190 -11.78 -26.69 38.03
CA ASP A 190 -11.92 -27.89 38.87
C ASP A 190 -13.35 -28.44 38.73
#